data_AF-R5IIA0-F1
#
_entry.id   AF-R5IIA0-F1
#
_cell.length_a   1.000
_cell.length_b   1.000
_cell.length_c   1.000
_cell.angle_alpha   90.00
_cell.angle_beta   90.00
_cell.angle_gamma   90.00
#
_symmetry.space_group_name_H-M   'P 1'
#
loop_
_entity.id
_entity.type
_entity.pdbx_description
1 polymer ?
#
loop_
_entity_poly.entity_id
_entity_poly.type
_entity_poly.pdbx_seq_one_letter_code
_entity_poly.pdbx_strand_id
1 'polypeptide(L)'
;MGCIFKPEQLSWEDIDGGRGELIIEEIEAFVSDYCYQDEPADYGDDGELANELVFFSEAWEKLNGWDPYGKIADTFQTAAVLSLIDGAFHDSMAADRISEKLTKSATKPDLVKIITHVASLYCWYISLKARIEQAEAEK
;
A
#
# COMPACT_ATOMS: atom_id res chain seq x y z
N MET A 1 15.51 -33.81 8.73
CA MET A 1 14.36 -33.13 9.36
C MET A 1 14.32 -31.72 8.79
N GLY A 2 13.40 -31.44 7.88
CA GLY A 2 13.22 -30.07 7.36
C GLY A 2 12.57 -29.24 8.44
N CYS A 3 13.25 -28.21 8.93
CA CYS A 3 12.65 -27.20 9.78
C CYS A 3 11.42 -26.61 9.07
N ILE A 4 10.24 -26.77 9.67
CA ILE A 4 9.01 -26.14 9.20
C ILE A 4 9.19 -24.63 9.45
N PHE A 5 9.37 -23.85 8.37
CA PHE A 5 9.38 -22.40 8.47
C PHE A 5 7.99 -21.95 8.93
N LYS A 6 7.93 -21.28 10.09
CA LYS A 6 6.71 -20.68 10.61
C LYS A 6 6.90 -19.16 10.58
N PRO A 7 6.13 -18.43 9.77
CA PRO A 7 6.20 -16.98 9.74
C PRO A 7 5.96 -16.35 11.12
N GLU A 8 6.66 -15.27 11.41
CA GLU A 8 6.51 -14.47 12.63
C GLU A 8 5.59 -13.27 12.35
N GLN A 9 4.56 -13.09 13.16
CA GLN A 9 3.64 -11.96 12.96
C GLN A 9 4.34 -10.63 13.27
N LEU A 10 4.13 -9.63 12.41
CA LEU A 10 4.61 -8.27 12.63
C LEU A 10 3.73 -7.52 13.63
N SER A 11 4.34 -6.53 14.28
CA SER A 11 3.68 -5.54 15.12
C SER A 11 4.13 -4.13 14.76
N TRP A 12 3.42 -3.12 15.24
CA TRP A 12 3.82 -1.71 15.07
C TRP A 12 5.22 -1.42 15.66
N GLU A 13 5.62 -2.09 16.75
CA GLU A 13 6.95 -1.94 17.34
C GLU A 13 8.09 -2.40 16.41
N ASP A 14 7.82 -3.41 15.58
CA ASP A 14 8.78 -3.92 14.59
C ASP A 14 8.99 -2.91 13.45
N ILE A 15 7.99 -2.07 13.20
CA ILE A 15 7.98 -1.08 12.11
C ILE A 15 8.06 0.38 12.56
N ASP A 16 8.26 0.57 13.86
CA ASP A 16 8.47 1.87 14.47
C ASP A 16 9.65 2.61 13.82
N GLY A 17 9.54 3.92 13.73
CA GLY A 17 10.47 4.77 12.98
C GLY A 17 10.27 4.74 11.45
N GLY A 18 9.43 3.84 10.92
CA GLY A 18 8.94 3.90 9.54
C GLY A 18 7.82 4.92 9.34
N ARG A 19 7.47 5.21 8.07
CA ARG A 19 6.33 6.09 7.71
C ARG A 19 5.14 5.35 7.11
N GLY A 20 5.18 4.02 7.09
CA GLY A 20 4.18 3.20 6.41
C GLY A 20 2.77 3.32 6.97
N GLU A 21 2.61 3.49 8.29
CA GLU A 21 1.29 3.75 8.89
C GLU A 21 0.68 5.04 8.35
N LEU A 22 1.45 6.13 8.36
CA LEU A 22 1.05 7.42 7.82
C LEU A 22 0.71 7.35 6.31
N ILE A 23 1.47 6.59 5.53
CA ILE A 23 1.18 6.41 4.10
C ILE A 23 -0.10 5.61 3.88
N ILE A 24 -0.38 4.60 4.73
CA ILE A 24 -1.66 3.89 4.67
C ILE A 24 -2.80 4.86 4.94
N GLU A 25 -2.70 5.69 5.98
CA GLU A 25 -3.72 6.70 6.29
C GLU A 25 -3.92 7.69 5.13
N GLU A 26 -2.83 8.14 4.48
CA GLU A 26 -2.89 9.02 3.31
C GLU A 26 -3.60 8.36 2.12
N ILE A 27 -3.36 7.06 1.87
CA ILE A 27 -4.03 6.31 0.81
C ILE A 27 -5.49 6.05 1.16
N GLU A 28 -5.81 5.74 2.41
CA GLU A 28 -7.18 5.53 2.87
C GLU A 28 -8.02 6.81 2.76
N ALA A 29 -7.44 7.96 3.15
CA ALA A 29 -8.06 9.26 2.94
C ALA A 29 -8.31 9.52 1.45
N PHE A 30 -7.31 9.26 0.60
CA PHE A 30 -7.46 9.39 -0.86
C PHE A 30 -8.57 8.51 -1.43
N VAL A 31 -8.65 7.25 -1.00
CA VAL A 31 -9.72 6.33 -1.43
C VAL A 31 -11.09 6.85 -0.99
N SER A 32 -11.20 7.34 0.23
CA SER A 32 -12.44 7.94 0.75
C SER A 32 -12.87 9.17 -0.06
N ASP A 33 -11.93 10.08 -0.34
CA ASP A 33 -12.23 11.38 -0.92
C ASP A 33 -12.49 11.31 -2.44
N TYR A 34 -11.81 10.41 -3.14
CA TYR A 34 -11.80 10.37 -4.60
C TYR A 34 -12.38 9.10 -5.23
N CYS A 35 -12.30 7.94 -4.56
CA CYS A 35 -12.73 6.67 -5.14
C CYS A 35 -14.18 6.27 -4.80
N TYR A 36 -14.75 6.81 -3.72
CA TYR A 36 -16.14 6.57 -3.30
C TYR A 36 -16.95 7.87 -3.33
N GLN A 37 -17.25 8.36 -4.54
CA GLN A 37 -18.08 9.54 -4.72
C GLN A 37 -19.53 9.16 -5.06
N ASP A 38 -20.49 9.79 -4.38
CA ASP A 38 -21.93 9.58 -4.60
C ASP A 38 -22.36 10.00 -6.02
N GLU A 39 -21.70 11.00 -6.59
CA GLU A 39 -21.87 11.45 -7.97
C GLU A 39 -20.55 11.25 -8.73
N PRO A 40 -20.59 10.81 -10.00
CA PRO A 40 -19.38 10.69 -10.80
C PRO A 40 -18.67 12.04 -10.91
N ALA A 41 -17.44 12.16 -10.40
CA ALA A 41 -16.64 13.36 -10.63
C ALA A 41 -16.37 13.55 -12.13
N ASP A 42 -16.60 14.77 -12.59
CA ASP A 42 -16.15 15.22 -13.89
C ASP A 42 -14.69 15.66 -13.78
N TYR A 43 -13.79 14.85 -14.34
CA TYR A 43 -12.34 15.14 -14.42
C TYR A 43 -11.95 15.73 -15.79
N GLY A 44 -12.91 16.31 -16.52
CA GLY A 44 -12.65 16.98 -17.80
C GLY A 44 -12.26 15.99 -18.90
N ASP A 45 -11.12 16.24 -19.54
CA ASP A 45 -10.65 15.44 -20.69
C ASP A 45 -10.16 14.03 -20.29
N ASP A 46 -9.94 13.77 -19.00
CA ASP A 46 -9.53 12.46 -18.49
C ASP A 46 -10.74 11.56 -18.16
N GLY A 47 -11.41 11.10 -19.21
CA GLY A 47 -12.59 10.23 -19.09
C GLY A 47 -12.32 8.83 -18.51
N GLU A 48 -11.04 8.43 -18.35
CA GLU A 48 -10.66 7.14 -17.79
C GLU A 48 -10.42 7.21 -16.28
N LEU A 49 -10.06 8.38 -15.74
CA LEU A 49 -9.70 8.58 -14.33
C LEU A 49 -10.78 8.09 -13.36
N ALA A 50 -12.06 8.36 -13.63
CA ALA A 50 -13.17 7.90 -12.78
C ALA A 50 -13.21 6.37 -12.66
N ASN A 51 -13.00 5.63 -13.76
CA ASN A 51 -12.97 4.17 -13.73
C ASN A 51 -11.72 3.64 -13.02
N GLU A 52 -10.57 4.28 -13.26
CA GLU A 52 -9.33 3.89 -12.59
C GLU A 52 -9.37 4.08 -11.08
N LEU A 53 -10.02 5.14 -10.59
CA LEU A 53 -10.21 5.36 -9.15
C LEU A 53 -11.02 4.23 -8.51
N VAL A 54 -12.07 3.75 -9.19
CA VAL A 54 -12.84 2.58 -8.72
C VAL A 54 -12.00 1.31 -8.74
N PHE A 55 -11.24 1.06 -9.81
CA PHE A 55 -10.38 -0.13 -9.85
C PHE A 55 -9.25 -0.09 -8.82
N PHE A 56 -8.74 1.10 -8.52
CA PHE A 56 -7.75 1.30 -7.49
C PHE A 56 -8.32 0.97 -6.10
N SER A 57 -9.51 1.44 -5.74
CA SER A 57 -10.11 1.14 -4.44
C SER A 57 -10.36 -0.35 -4.26
N GLU A 58 -10.90 -1.04 -5.28
CA GLU A 58 -11.07 -2.50 -5.25
C GLU A 58 -9.73 -3.24 -5.07
N ALA A 59 -8.67 -2.76 -5.71
CA ALA A 59 -7.35 -3.37 -5.61
C ALA A 59 -6.70 -3.10 -4.24
N TRP A 60 -6.91 -1.92 -3.67
CA TRP A 60 -6.48 -1.57 -2.31
C TRP A 60 -7.21 -2.41 -1.26
N GLU A 61 -8.53 -2.61 -1.41
CA GLU A 61 -9.30 -3.51 -0.55
C GLU A 61 -8.84 -4.97 -0.66
N LYS A 62 -8.44 -5.45 -1.85
CA LYS A 62 -7.86 -6.80 -1.98
C LYS A 62 -6.49 -6.92 -1.32
N LEU A 63 -5.71 -5.84 -1.29
CA LEU A 63 -4.43 -5.82 -0.59
C LEU A 63 -4.62 -5.85 0.93
N ASN A 64 -5.38 -4.90 1.48
CA ASN A 64 -5.45 -4.60 2.91
C ASN A 64 -6.75 -5.02 3.63
N GLY A 65 -7.76 -5.50 2.89
CA GLY A 65 -9.09 -5.82 3.42
C GLY A 65 -9.17 -7.11 4.23
N TRP A 66 -10.31 -7.79 4.14
CA TRP A 66 -10.63 -8.93 5.02
C TRP A 66 -10.18 -10.28 4.45
N ASP A 67 -9.67 -11.17 5.31
CA ASP A 67 -9.21 -12.53 4.96
C ASP A 67 -10.15 -13.34 4.04
N PRO A 68 -11.49 -13.30 4.18
CA PRO A 68 -12.40 -14.05 3.31
C PRO A 68 -12.34 -13.67 1.83
N TYR A 69 -11.79 -12.49 1.48
CA TYR A 69 -11.69 -11.98 0.12
C TYR A 69 -10.35 -12.25 -0.56
N GLY A 70 -9.49 -13.08 0.04
CA GLY A 70 -8.17 -13.40 -0.52
C GLY A 70 -7.15 -12.31 -0.27
N LYS A 71 -7.14 -11.77 0.95
CA LYS A 71 -6.18 -10.77 1.44
C LYS A 71 -4.74 -11.15 1.06
N ILE A 72 -4.02 -10.23 0.44
CA ILE A 72 -2.66 -10.47 -0.05
C ILE A 72 -1.61 -10.24 1.05
N ALA A 73 -1.81 -9.19 1.86
CA ALA A 73 -0.89 -8.78 2.90
C ALA A 73 -1.68 -8.30 4.12
N ASP A 74 -1.18 -8.53 5.33
CA ASP A 74 -1.74 -7.82 6.49
C ASP A 74 -1.31 -6.34 6.51
N THR A 75 -2.00 -5.52 7.30
CA THR A 75 -1.75 -4.08 7.39
C THR A 75 -0.31 -3.77 7.83
N PHE A 76 0.28 -4.61 8.70
CA PHE A 76 1.65 -4.43 9.17
C PHE A 76 2.67 -4.75 8.08
N GLN A 77 2.42 -5.78 7.27
CA GLN A 77 3.24 -6.13 6.11
C GLN A 77 3.17 -5.02 5.05
N THR A 78 1.98 -4.49 4.78
CA THR A 78 1.82 -3.34 3.87
C THR A 78 2.55 -2.11 4.41
N ALA A 79 2.40 -1.78 5.68
CA ALA A 79 3.10 -0.65 6.31
C ALA A 79 4.63 -0.84 6.30
N ALA A 80 5.11 -2.05 6.56
CA ALA A 80 6.54 -2.38 6.48
C ALA A 80 7.09 -2.10 5.07
N VAL A 81 6.41 -2.60 4.04
CA VAL A 81 6.83 -2.39 2.65
C VAL A 81 6.77 -0.92 2.25
N LEU A 82 5.69 -0.20 2.59
CA LEU A 82 5.57 1.23 2.32
C LEU A 82 6.65 2.05 3.03
N SER A 83 7.00 1.69 4.27
CA SER A 83 8.11 2.31 5.01
C SER A 83 9.45 2.13 4.30
N LEU A 84 9.66 0.96 3.67
CA LEU A 84 10.87 0.69 2.89
C LEU A 84 10.87 1.42 1.53
N ILE A 85 9.69 1.68 0.94
CA ILE A 85 9.55 2.41 -0.33
C ILE A 85 9.75 3.92 -0.14
N ASP A 86 9.19 4.52 0.92
CA ASP A 86 9.24 5.98 1.18
C ASP A 86 10.63 6.50 1.63
N GLY A 87 11.68 5.68 1.46
CA GLY A 87 13.03 6.15 1.13
C GLY A 87 13.81 6.96 2.17
N ALA A 88 13.23 7.40 3.28
CA ALA A 88 13.91 8.28 4.24
C ALA A 88 15.01 7.57 5.09
N PHE A 89 15.42 6.35 4.74
CA PHE A 89 16.08 5.43 5.67
C PHE A 89 17.35 4.74 5.17
N HIS A 90 17.97 5.20 4.07
CA HIS A 90 19.13 4.50 3.47
C HIS A 90 20.29 4.20 4.44
N ASP A 91 20.41 4.91 5.57
CA ASP A 91 21.38 4.68 6.64
C ASP A 91 20.76 4.46 8.05
N SER A 92 19.46 4.09 8.14
CA SER A 92 18.77 3.99 9.44
C SER A 92 18.69 2.56 9.97
N MET A 93 18.94 2.39 11.28
CA MET A 93 18.69 1.14 12.01
C MET A 93 17.22 0.67 11.94
N ALA A 94 16.29 1.60 11.70
CA ALA A 94 14.87 1.28 11.56
C ALA A 94 14.60 0.50 10.26
N ALA A 95 15.21 0.89 9.13
CA ALA A 95 15.05 0.16 7.86
C ALA A 95 15.61 -1.25 7.95
N ASP A 96 16.79 -1.44 8.57
CA ASP A 96 17.36 -2.76 8.77
C ASP A 96 16.44 -3.65 9.62
N ARG A 97 15.92 -3.09 10.72
CA ARG A 97 14.95 -3.78 11.59
C ARG A 97 13.67 -4.16 10.83
N ILE A 98 13.07 -3.21 10.10
CA ILE A 98 11.85 -3.43 9.31
C ILE A 98 12.09 -4.52 8.28
N SER A 99 13.19 -4.43 7.53
CA SER A 99 13.55 -5.43 6.51
C SER A 99 13.75 -6.80 7.15
N GLU A 100 14.50 -6.91 8.25
CA GLU A 100 14.71 -8.17 8.94
C GLU A 100 13.39 -8.80 9.38
N LYS A 101 12.53 -8.00 10.04
CA LYS A 101 11.24 -8.47 10.55
C LYS A 101 10.28 -8.86 9.45
N LEU A 102 10.21 -8.07 8.38
CA LEU A 102 9.41 -8.37 7.19
C LEU A 102 9.87 -9.67 6.51
N THR A 103 11.18 -9.95 6.43
CA THR A 103 11.65 -11.22 5.84
C THR A 103 11.26 -12.46 6.65
N LYS A 104 10.98 -12.29 7.95
CA LYS A 104 10.51 -13.35 8.84
C LYS A 104 8.99 -13.50 8.84
N SER A 105 8.26 -12.52 8.33
CA SER A 105 6.79 -12.48 8.43
C SER A 105 6.02 -13.23 7.36
N ALA A 106 6.72 -13.73 6.34
CA ALA A 106 6.10 -14.48 5.25
C ALA A 106 7.08 -15.48 4.65
N THR A 107 6.56 -16.45 3.89
CA THR A 107 7.42 -17.30 3.06
C THR A 107 8.05 -16.47 1.94
N LYS A 108 9.19 -16.88 1.39
CA LYS A 108 9.84 -16.12 0.29
C LYS A 108 8.90 -15.87 -0.91
N PRO A 109 8.13 -16.85 -1.41
CA PRO A 109 7.17 -16.59 -2.48
C PRO A 109 6.09 -15.58 -2.11
N ASP A 110 5.56 -15.65 -0.89
CA ASP A 110 4.51 -14.72 -0.45
C ASP A 110 5.07 -13.32 -0.22
N LEU A 111 6.28 -13.20 0.32
CA LEU A 111 6.96 -11.93 0.49
C LEU A 111 7.17 -11.22 -0.86
N VAL A 112 7.56 -11.93 -1.91
CA VAL A 112 7.68 -11.36 -3.26
C VAL A 112 6.34 -10.84 -3.77
N LYS A 113 5.25 -11.60 -3.56
CA LYS A 113 3.90 -11.16 -3.93
C LYS A 113 3.50 -9.91 -3.18
N ILE A 114 3.64 -9.90 -1.86
CA ILE A 114 3.33 -8.76 -0.99
C ILE A 114 4.07 -7.51 -1.47
N ILE A 115 5.41 -7.58 -1.60
CA ILE A 115 6.23 -6.45 -2.04
C ILE A 115 5.77 -5.95 -3.42
N THR A 116 5.53 -6.87 -4.35
CA THR A 116 5.12 -6.50 -5.72
C THR A 116 3.77 -5.79 -5.73
N HIS A 117 2.78 -6.30 -4.99
CA HIS A 117 1.43 -5.72 -4.94
C HIS A 117 1.42 -4.37 -4.24
N VAL A 118 2.10 -4.24 -3.09
CA VAL A 118 2.22 -2.97 -2.37
C VAL A 118 2.93 -1.92 -3.23
N ALA A 119 4.07 -2.26 -3.83
CA ALA A 119 4.81 -1.32 -4.68
C ALA A 119 4.01 -0.88 -5.92
N SER A 120 3.33 -1.82 -6.58
CA SER A 120 2.52 -1.51 -7.76
C SER A 120 1.35 -0.59 -7.40
N LEU A 121 0.65 -0.85 -6.28
CA LEU A 121 -0.44 -0.02 -5.81
C LEU A 121 0.04 1.35 -5.36
N TYR A 122 1.19 1.44 -4.68
CA TYR A 122 1.77 2.73 -4.29
C TYR A 122 2.11 3.58 -5.53
N CYS A 123 2.72 2.99 -6.56
CA CYS A 123 2.98 3.70 -7.81
C CYS A 123 1.69 4.17 -8.50
N TRP A 124 0.64 3.33 -8.50
CA TRP A 124 -0.66 3.69 -9.08
C TRP A 124 -1.31 4.84 -8.31
N TYR A 125 -1.29 4.79 -6.97
CA TYR A 125 -1.73 5.87 -6.10
C TYR A 125 -1.06 7.20 -6.45
N ILE A 126 0.27 7.23 -6.54
CA ILE A 126 1.02 8.44 -6.90
C ILE A 126 0.60 8.97 -8.27
N SER A 127 0.39 8.08 -9.25
CA SER A 127 -0.06 8.46 -10.59
C SER A 127 -1.48 9.04 -10.58
N LEU A 128 -2.41 8.46 -9.82
CA LEU A 128 -3.79 8.93 -9.74
C LEU A 128 -3.87 10.27 -9.03
N LYS A 129 -3.13 10.44 -7.93
CA LYS A 129 -3.01 11.69 -7.19
C LYS A 129 -2.53 12.83 -8.11
N ALA A 130 -1.48 12.60 -8.90
CA ALA A 130 -0.98 13.61 -9.82
C ALA A 130 -2.00 14.00 -10.92
N ARG A 131 -2.77 13.04 -11.42
CA ARG A 131 -3.83 13.29 -12.42
C ARG A 131 -4.99 14.10 -11.84
N ILE A 132 -5.39 13.80 -10.60
CA ILE A 132 -6.40 14.58 -9.87
C ILE A 132 -5.91 16.01 -9.66
N GLU A 133 -4.68 16.20 -9.16
CA GLU A 133 -4.09 17.54 -8.97
C GLU A 133 -4.06 18.34 -10.28
N GLN A 134 -3.76 17.69 -11.41
CA GLN A 134 -3.80 18.33 -12.72
C GLN A 134 -5.23 18.70 -13.14
N ALA A 135 -6.18 17.78 -13.02
CA ALA A 135 -7.58 18.03 -13.38
C ALA A 135 -8.22 19.12 -12.51
N GLU A 136 -7.83 19.23 -11.24
CA GLU A 136 -8.25 20.32 -10.34
C GLU A 136 -7.62 21.67 -10.73
N ALA A 137 -6.38 21.68 -11.22
CA ALA A 137 -5.70 22.89 -11.66
C ALA A 137 -6.20 23.44 -13.01
N GLU A 138 -6.80 22.58 -13.85
CA GLU A 138 -7.35 22.93 -15.16
C GLU A 138 -8.81 23.44 -15.12
N LYS A 139 -9.47 23.37 -13.94
CA LYS A 139 -10.83 23.89 -13.67
C LYS A 139 -10.84 25.38 -13.30
#